data_AF-H8YWB0-F1
#
_entry.id   AF-H8YWB0-F1
#
_cell.length_a   1.000
_cell.length_b   1.000
_cell.length_c   1.000
_cell.angle_alpha   90.00
_cell.angle_beta   90.00
_cell.angle_gamma   90.00
#
_symmetry.space_group_name_H-M   'P 1'
#
loop_
_entity.id
_entity.type
_entity.pdbx_description
1 polymer ?
#
loop_
_entity_poly.entity_id
_entity_poly.type
_entity_poly.pdbx_seq_one_letter_code
_entity_poly.pdbx_strand_id
1 'polypeptide(L)'
;MMAVTAQASMVKVVGANGQISLGKQYAGRQVLVEEREPGVWIVRTATVIPDNEHWLHESPAATDLQAAMNWSLSHPASDSDIDATLTRLAHDQS
;
A
#
# COMPACT_ATOMS: atom_id res chain seq x y z
N MET A 1 -15.20 -20.05 -1.58
CA MET A 1 -14.66 -21.08 -0.68
C MET A 1 -13.49 -20.49 0.08
N MET A 2 -13.69 -20.08 1.34
CA MET A 2 -12.61 -19.56 2.18
C MET A 2 -11.93 -20.73 2.87
N ALA A 3 -10.66 -20.98 2.52
CA ALA A 3 -9.85 -21.98 3.19
C ALA A 3 -9.54 -21.49 4.60
N VAL A 4 -10.14 -22.12 5.60
CA VAL A 4 -9.68 -22.00 6.99
C VAL A 4 -8.35 -22.75 7.06
N THR A 5 -7.24 -22.01 6.99
CA THR A 5 -5.94 -22.56 7.33
C THR A 5 -5.96 -22.92 8.81
N ALA A 6 -5.74 -24.19 9.15
CA ALA A 6 -5.50 -24.62 10.51
C ALA A 6 -4.39 -23.77 11.13
N GLN A 7 -4.73 -22.98 12.15
CA GLN A 7 -3.77 -22.12 12.84
C GLN A 7 -2.87 -22.99 13.69
N ALA A 8 -1.62 -23.18 13.25
CA ALA A 8 -0.60 -23.81 14.06
C ALA A 8 -0.25 -22.88 15.24
N SER A 9 -0.75 -23.18 16.42
CA SER A 9 -0.34 -22.53 17.67
C SER A 9 1.09 -22.94 18.00
N MET A 10 1.98 -21.95 18.14
CA MET A 10 3.39 -22.17 18.47
C MET A 10 3.74 -21.39 19.72
N VAL A 11 4.35 -22.09 20.69
CA VAL A 11 4.90 -21.44 21.88
C VAL A 11 6.23 -20.80 21.52
N LYS A 12 6.40 -19.51 21.88
CA LYS A 12 7.65 -18.77 21.74
C LYS A 12 8.02 -18.11 23.05
N VAL A 13 9.32 -17.94 23.25
CA VAL A 13 9.88 -17.27 24.43
C VAL A 13 10.11 -15.80 24.09
N VAL A 14 9.74 -14.92 25.02
CA VAL A 14 10.14 -13.51 25.00
C VAL A 14 11.59 -13.44 25.48
N GLY A 15 12.50 -12.96 24.63
CA GLY A 15 13.90 -12.81 24.99
C GLY A 15 14.11 -11.77 26.09
N ALA A 16 15.29 -11.76 26.71
CA ALA A 16 15.63 -10.85 27.82
C ALA A 16 15.50 -9.36 27.47
N ASN A 17 15.51 -9.00 26.17
CA ASN A 17 15.31 -7.65 25.65
C ASN A 17 13.87 -7.36 25.19
N GLY A 18 12.91 -8.24 25.52
CA GLY A 18 11.50 -8.08 25.15
C GLY A 18 11.14 -8.53 23.73
N GLN A 19 12.05 -9.18 22.99
CA GLN A 19 11.80 -9.58 21.60
C GLN A 19 11.12 -10.95 21.48
N ILE A 20 10.18 -11.08 20.53
CA ILE A 20 9.58 -12.34 20.11
C ILE A 20 9.94 -12.59 18.64
N SER A 21 10.67 -13.67 18.36
CA SER A 21 11.05 -14.02 16.98
C SER A 21 9.90 -14.71 16.25
N LEU A 22 9.16 -14.03 15.37
CA LEU A 22 8.01 -14.62 14.66
C LEU A 22 8.40 -15.56 13.49
N GLY A 23 9.58 -15.36 12.89
CA GLY A 23 10.09 -16.15 11.77
C GLY A 23 10.56 -15.26 10.62
N LYS A 24 11.48 -15.75 9.80
CA LYS A 24 12.10 -14.98 8.71
C LYS A 24 11.10 -14.53 7.64
N GLN A 25 9.99 -15.27 7.46
CA GLN A 25 8.92 -14.92 6.54
C GLN A 25 8.18 -13.61 6.90
N TYR A 26 8.37 -13.10 8.11
CA TYR A 26 7.81 -11.83 8.57
C TYR A 26 8.87 -10.74 8.76
N ALA A 27 10.13 -10.99 8.39
CA ALA A 27 11.20 -10.01 8.54
C ALA A 27 10.90 -8.72 7.74
N GLY A 28 11.19 -7.57 8.34
CA GLY A 28 10.98 -6.25 7.73
C GLY A 28 9.52 -5.78 7.67
N ARG A 29 8.54 -6.60 8.04
CA ARG A 29 7.13 -6.18 8.08
C ARG A 29 6.85 -5.36 9.33
N GLN A 30 6.12 -4.27 9.17
CA GLN A 30 5.55 -3.53 10.30
C GLN A 30 4.35 -4.31 10.86
N VAL A 31 4.24 -4.30 12.18
CA VAL A 31 3.16 -4.96 12.89
C VAL A 31 2.59 -4.04 13.95
N LEU A 32 1.28 -4.11 14.12
CA LEU A 32 0.57 -3.54 15.26
C LEU A 32 0.56 -4.59 16.38
N VAL A 33 0.97 -4.18 17.58
CA VAL A 33 0.92 -5.00 18.79
C VAL A 33 -0.07 -4.35 19.76
N GLU A 34 -1.14 -5.05 20.08
CA GLU A 34 -2.20 -4.58 20.98
C GLU A 34 -2.31 -5.52 22.18
N GLU A 35 -2.36 -5.00 23.40
CA GLU A 35 -2.82 -5.75 24.57
C GLU A 35 -4.33 -5.54 24.71
N ARG A 36 -5.12 -6.58 24.48
CA ARG A 36 -6.59 -6.50 24.60
C ARG A 36 -7.04 -6.62 26.05
N GLU A 37 -6.35 -7.46 26.80
CA GLU A 37 -6.57 -7.79 28.20
C GLU A 37 -5.21 -8.12 28.83
N PRO A 38 -5.05 -8.07 30.17
CA PRO A 38 -3.79 -8.40 30.83
C PRO A 38 -3.24 -9.76 30.39
N GLY A 39 -2.07 -9.75 29.73
CA GLY A 39 -1.40 -10.95 29.23
C GLY A 39 -1.95 -11.52 27.91
N VAL A 40 -2.91 -10.85 27.28
CA VAL A 40 -3.47 -11.22 25.97
C VAL A 40 -3.04 -10.19 24.93
N TRP A 41 -2.04 -10.57 24.12
CA TRP A 41 -1.56 -9.76 23.02
C TRP A 41 -2.07 -10.24 21.66
N ILE A 42 -2.41 -9.28 20.80
CA ILE A 42 -2.71 -9.50 19.39
C ILE A 42 -1.62 -8.82 18.56
N VAL A 43 -1.01 -9.57 17.64
CA VAL A 43 -0.05 -9.05 16.66
C VAL A 43 -0.67 -9.13 15.27
N ARG A 44 -0.78 -8.00 14.58
CA ARG A 44 -1.34 -7.90 13.21
C ARG A 44 -0.32 -7.26 12.28
N THR A 45 -0.20 -7.75 11.06
CA THR A 45 0.57 -7.03 10.03
C THR A 45 -0.15 -5.74 9.65
N ALA A 46 0.60 -4.64 9.54
CA ALA A 46 0.07 -3.34 9.15
C ALA A 46 0.84 -2.79 7.95
N THR A 47 0.16 -1.98 7.14
CA THR A 47 0.78 -1.14 6.11
C THR A 47 0.78 0.29 6.63
N VAL A 48 1.94 0.93 6.69
CA VAL A 48 2.04 2.35 7.01
C VAL A 48 1.97 3.15 5.73
N ILE A 49 1.08 4.15 5.71
CA ILE A 49 0.93 5.12 4.65
C ILE A 49 1.31 6.48 5.25
N PRO A 50 2.29 7.20 4.69
CA PRO A 50 2.60 8.56 5.11
C PRO A 50 1.39 9.50 5.06
N ASP A 51 1.28 10.44 5.99
CA ASP A 51 0.13 11.35 6.10
C ASP A 51 -0.15 12.12 4.81
N ASN A 52 0.91 12.56 4.11
CA ASN A 52 0.83 13.27 2.83
C ASN A 52 0.43 12.39 1.64
N GLU A 53 0.37 11.07 1.81
CA GLU A 53 -0.03 10.08 0.81
C GLU A 53 -1.38 9.44 1.15
N HIS A 54 -1.89 9.61 2.38
CA HIS A 54 -3.16 9.05 2.84
C HIS A 54 -4.34 9.42 1.93
N TRP A 55 -4.36 10.66 1.42
CA TRP A 55 -5.41 11.17 0.53
C TRP A 55 -5.60 10.34 -0.74
N LEU A 56 -4.56 9.66 -1.25
CA LEU A 56 -4.64 8.80 -2.45
C LEU A 56 -5.55 7.58 -2.24
N HIS A 57 -5.76 7.20 -0.98
CA HIS A 57 -6.59 6.07 -0.59
C HIS A 57 -8.03 6.47 -0.27
N GLU A 58 -8.34 7.78 -0.23
CA GLU A 58 -9.67 8.29 0.01
C GLU A 58 -10.48 8.40 -1.30
N SER A 59 -11.80 8.16 -1.21
CA SER A 59 -12.71 8.52 -2.32
C SER A 59 -12.94 10.04 -2.28
N PRO A 60 -12.83 10.79 -3.39
CA PRO A 60 -12.84 10.38 -4.80
C PRO A 60 -11.46 10.13 -5.44
N ALA A 61 -10.36 10.53 -4.80
CA ALA A 61 -9.02 10.50 -5.39
C ALA A 61 -8.59 9.11 -5.88
N ALA A 62 -8.89 8.05 -5.11
CA ALA A 62 -8.60 6.67 -5.51
C ALA A 62 -9.32 6.28 -6.82
N THR A 63 -10.57 6.73 -6.99
CA THR A 63 -11.39 6.43 -8.17
C THR A 63 -10.85 7.16 -9.41
N ASP A 64 -10.54 8.44 -9.26
CA ASP A 64 -10.01 9.25 -10.36
C ASP A 64 -8.65 8.73 -10.82
N LEU A 65 -7.78 8.35 -9.87
CA LEU A 65 -6.49 7.73 -10.17
C LEU A 65 -6.65 6.40 -10.92
N GLN A 66 -7.56 5.54 -10.48
CA GLN A 66 -7.85 4.28 -11.17
C GLN A 66 -8.37 4.51 -12.59
N ALA A 67 -9.23 5.51 -12.79
CA ALA A 67 -9.74 5.87 -14.10
C ALA A 67 -8.61 6.37 -15.03
N ALA A 68 -7.72 7.23 -14.53
CA ALA A 68 -6.56 7.72 -15.26
C ALA A 68 -5.59 6.59 -15.65
N MET A 69 -5.31 5.66 -14.74
CA MET A 69 -4.49 4.48 -15.03
C MET A 69 -5.11 3.60 -16.11
N ASN A 70 -6.42 3.32 -16.02
CA ASN A 70 -7.13 2.53 -17.01
C ASN A 70 -7.12 3.18 -18.40
N TRP A 71 -7.27 4.51 -18.46
CA TRP A 71 -7.17 5.25 -19.70
C TRP A 71 -5.76 5.15 -20.31
N SER A 72 -4.72 5.34 -19.50
CA SER A 72 -3.32 5.28 -19.94
C SER A 72 -2.94 3.92 -20.55
N LEU A 73 -3.47 2.82 -20.03
CA LEU A 73 -3.22 1.48 -20.59
C LEU A 73 -3.71 1.32 -22.04
N SER A 74 -4.74 2.06 -22.45
CA SER A 74 -5.28 2.04 -23.83
C SER A 74 -4.79 3.20 -24.69
N HIS A 75 -4.06 4.15 -24.11
CA HIS A 75 -3.54 5.35 -24.78
C HIS A 75 -2.03 5.47 -24.53
N PRO A 76 -1.21 4.59 -25.15
CA PRO A 76 0.24 4.67 -25.01
C PRO A 76 0.75 6.02 -25.51
N ALA A 77 1.74 6.57 -24.79
CA ALA A 77 2.39 7.80 -25.21
C ALA A 77 2.99 7.61 -26.61
N SER A 78 2.74 8.57 -27.50
CA SER A 78 3.24 8.59 -28.86
C SER A 78 3.81 9.96 -29.18
N ASP A 79 4.99 9.97 -29.78
CA ASP A 79 5.67 11.19 -30.21
C ASP A 79 5.13 11.72 -31.55
N SER A 80 4.20 10.98 -32.19
CA SER A 80 3.64 11.27 -33.51
C SER A 80 3.09 12.68 -33.66
N ASP A 81 2.57 13.26 -32.57
CA ASP A 81 1.85 14.53 -32.57
C ASP A 81 2.53 15.62 -31.74
N ILE A 82 3.83 15.45 -31.42
CA ILE A 82 4.58 16.40 -30.60
C ILE A 82 4.67 17.77 -31.26
N ASP A 83 5.10 17.86 -32.52
CA ASP A 83 5.30 19.15 -33.21
C ASP A 83 3.98 19.93 -33.35
N ALA A 84 2.89 19.23 -33.69
CA ALA A 84 1.55 19.79 -33.77
C ALA A 84 1.06 20.30 -32.40
N THR A 85 1.39 19.58 -31.32
CA THR A 85 1.03 19.96 -29.95
C THR A 85 1.83 21.16 -29.46
N LEU A 86 3.15 21.20 -29.70
CA LEU A 86 4.01 22.33 -29.35
C LEU A 86 3.59 23.61 -30.09
N THR A 87 3.24 23.48 -31.38
CA THR A 87 2.76 24.62 -32.17
C THR A 87 1.46 25.18 -31.61
N ARG A 88 0.51 24.32 -31.19
CA ARG A 88 -0.76 24.76 -30.58
C ARG A 88 -0.55 25.49 -29.26
N LEU A 89 0.26 24.92 -28.37
CA LEU A 89 0.56 25.52 -27.06
C LEU A 89 1.29 26.87 -27.19
N ALA A 90 2.11 27.04 -28.22
CA ALA A 90 2.78 28.31 -28.50
C ALA A 90 1.82 29.41 -28.99
N HIS A 91 0.73 29.04 -29.69
CA HIS A 91 -0.27 29.99 -30.18
C HIS A 91 -1.35 30.36 -29.15
N ASP A 92 -1.60 29.50 -28.15
CA ASP A 92 -2.61 29.76 -27.11
C ASP A 92 -2.10 30.71 -26.00
N GLN A 93 -0.82 31.09 -26.06
CA GLN A 93 -0.14 32.00 -25.13
C GLN A 93 0.04 33.43 -25.69
N SER A 94 -0.67 33.80 -26.77
CA SER A 94 -0.65 35.12 -27.40
C SER A 94 -1.97 35.87 -27.29
#